data_AF-A0A4Q4QY52-F1
#
_entry.id   AF-A0A4Q4QY52-F1
#
_cell.length_a   1.000
_cell.length_b   1.000
_cell.length_c   1.000
_cell.angle_alpha   90.00
_cell.angle_beta   90.00
_cell.angle_gamma   90.00
#
_symmetry.space_group_name_H-M   'P 1'
#
loop_
_entity.id
_entity.type
_entity.pdbx_description
1 polymer ?
#
loop_
_entity_poly.entity_id
_entity_poly.type
_entity_poly.pdbx_seq_one_letter_code
_entity_poly.pdbx_strand_id
1 'polypeptide(L)'
;MGDIYRLSYLTLYALSSPDCGHGMLGQRHGLASAEMPSLNNANSLEKTRAHVFRTAPLCQRAWALQERLLSPRLLYYSDGETFWECLVHTAREGNHRIIPHKPTPYRYESYECPQVRIQLVKPLEDNPSFPVSIPSDWQIIVSEYSRCRLTYRSDKLPALSGLASMYRRNTGYTYVAGMWTENLADELLWFCPLEQDYQPQNVEGKSTLVSEPSWSWISTDLAVRFKALGNTTGKWMTDFELIQLTGTDQAADDDIPYVLTIRAYFYRVSLQISRASRSCILLDGTGCEKLGRGVLDVPGGLSIVPRSCAAIVVRRKLQIGQRSMFQPLPYMTYLLLVVPAPDAQGEERWRRIGLAWTTRSLTSAPEKSLIRLV
;
A
#
# COMPACT_ATOMS: atom_id res chain seq x y z
N MET A 1 7.79 13.28 -16.20
CA MET A 1 6.89 12.35 -16.94
C MET A 1 5.42 12.52 -16.61
N GLY A 2 5.00 12.74 -15.35
CA GLY A 2 3.58 12.78 -14.99
C GLY A 2 2.71 13.75 -15.80
N ASP A 3 3.21 14.95 -16.12
CA ASP A 3 2.45 15.93 -16.92
C ASP A 3 2.20 15.48 -18.37
N ILE A 4 3.05 14.62 -18.95
CA ILE A 4 2.87 14.08 -20.32
C ILE A 4 1.56 13.30 -20.39
N TYR A 5 1.36 12.37 -19.44
CA TYR A 5 0.14 11.56 -19.39
C TYR A 5 -1.07 12.40 -18.96
N ARG A 6 -0.88 13.31 -18.00
CA ARG A 6 -1.96 14.19 -17.52
C ARG A 6 -2.52 15.11 -18.58
N LEU A 7 -1.67 15.64 -19.45
CA LEU A 7 -2.06 16.55 -20.51
C LEU A 7 -2.34 15.84 -21.85
N SER A 8 -2.19 14.51 -21.89
CA SER A 8 -2.53 13.73 -23.07
C SER A 8 -4.03 13.83 -23.39
N TYR A 9 -4.35 13.93 -24.68
CA TYR A 9 -5.75 13.87 -25.10
C TYR A 9 -6.33 12.45 -24.93
N LEU A 10 -5.54 11.45 -25.33
CA LEU A 10 -5.83 10.02 -25.25
C LEU A 10 -4.51 9.26 -25.10
N THR A 11 -4.45 8.34 -24.14
CA THR A 11 -3.33 7.41 -23.96
C THR A 11 -3.73 6.03 -24.46
N LEU A 12 -2.93 5.48 -25.36
CA LEU A 12 -3.10 4.11 -25.85
C LEU A 12 -2.36 3.14 -24.93
N TYR A 13 -3.05 2.08 -24.53
CA TYR A 13 -2.54 1.08 -23.59
C TYR A 13 -2.53 -0.31 -24.25
N ALA A 14 -1.35 -0.80 -24.61
CA ALA A 14 -1.18 -2.15 -25.15
C ALA A 14 -1.09 -3.17 -23.99
N LEU A 15 -2.23 -3.56 -23.42
CA LEU A 15 -2.30 -4.40 -22.21
C LEU A 15 -1.54 -5.72 -22.35
N SER A 16 -1.66 -6.34 -23.52
CA SER A 16 -1.05 -7.64 -23.82
C SER A 16 0.42 -7.56 -24.25
N SER A 17 0.96 -6.36 -24.47
CA SER A 17 2.35 -6.18 -24.90
C SER A 17 3.30 -6.28 -23.70
N PRO A 18 4.26 -7.22 -23.68
CA PRO A 18 5.21 -7.34 -22.57
C PRO A 18 6.23 -6.20 -22.53
N ASP A 19 6.65 -5.69 -23.70
CA ASP A 19 7.64 -4.62 -23.84
C ASP A 19 7.36 -3.75 -25.08
N CYS A 20 8.28 -2.83 -25.39
CA CYS A 20 8.17 -1.91 -26.52
C CYS A 20 8.51 -2.52 -27.89
N GLY A 21 9.09 -3.73 -27.92
CA GLY A 21 9.38 -4.47 -29.15
C GLY A 21 8.18 -5.25 -29.69
N HIS A 22 7.11 -5.38 -28.91
CA HIS A 22 5.90 -6.10 -29.28
C HIS A 22 4.81 -5.13 -29.80
N GLY A 23 4.07 -5.57 -30.81
CA GLY A 23 2.95 -4.81 -31.38
C GLY A 23 1.68 -4.92 -30.54
N MET A 24 0.76 -3.97 -30.72
CA MET A 24 -0.54 -3.95 -30.02
C MET A 24 -1.72 -4.44 -30.88
N LEU A 25 -1.51 -4.65 -32.19
CA LEU A 25 -2.55 -4.96 -33.19
C LEU A 25 -2.37 -6.38 -33.74
N GLY A 26 -2.39 -7.38 -32.85
CA GLY A 26 -2.37 -8.80 -33.23
C GLY A 26 -3.74 -9.31 -33.68
N GLN A 27 -3.76 -10.47 -34.35
CA GLN A 27 -5.00 -11.16 -34.68
C GLN A 27 -5.68 -11.62 -33.38
N ARG A 28 -6.87 -11.10 -33.09
CA ARG A 28 -7.67 -11.54 -31.96
C ARG A 28 -8.42 -12.81 -32.34
N HIS A 29 -8.29 -13.86 -31.53
CA HIS A 29 -9.20 -14.99 -31.62
C HIS A 29 -10.55 -14.50 -31.10
N GLY A 30 -11.50 -14.26 -32.02
CA GLY A 30 -12.80 -13.69 -31.69
C GLY A 30 -13.44 -14.43 -30.51
N LEU A 31 -14.04 -13.68 -29.60
CA LEU A 31 -14.95 -14.26 -28.61
C LEU A 31 -16.00 -15.02 -29.40
N ALA A 32 -15.96 -16.35 -29.38
CA ALA A 32 -17.01 -17.16 -29.96
C ALA A 32 -18.31 -16.71 -29.28
N SER A 33 -19.19 -16.07 -30.03
CA SER A 33 -20.57 -15.86 -29.62
C SER A 33 -21.16 -17.26 -29.48
N ALA A 34 -21.10 -17.81 -28.28
CA ALA A 34 -21.92 -18.95 -27.93
C ALA A 34 -23.32 -18.40 -27.72
N GLU A 35 -24.23 -18.64 -28.68
CA GLU A 35 -25.66 -18.53 -28.40
C GLU A 35 -25.97 -19.53 -27.28
N MET A 36 -26.17 -19.01 -26.06
CA MET A 36 -26.55 -19.84 -24.92
C MET A 36 -28.05 -20.12 -25.00
N PRO A 37 -28.49 -21.39 -24.97
CA PRO A 37 -29.88 -21.71 -24.72
C PRO A 37 -30.24 -21.17 -23.34
N SER A 38 -31.37 -20.50 -23.24
CA SER A 38 -31.87 -19.87 -22.02
C SER A 38 -31.94 -20.86 -20.86
N LEU A 39 -30.94 -20.86 -19.98
CA LEU A 39 -31.05 -21.43 -18.64
C LEU A 39 -30.58 -20.40 -17.62
N ASN A 40 -31.49 -20.13 -16.68
CA ASN A 40 -31.27 -19.34 -15.49
C ASN A 40 -29.98 -19.79 -14.78
N ASN A 41 -29.07 -18.84 -14.52
CA ASN A 41 -27.73 -18.98 -13.91
C ASN A 41 -26.53 -19.19 -14.86
N ALA A 42 -26.50 -18.50 -16.00
CA ALA A 42 -25.30 -18.38 -16.82
C ALA A 42 -24.27 -17.40 -16.19
N ASN A 43 -23.38 -17.90 -15.33
CA ASN A 43 -22.06 -17.30 -15.15
C ASN A 43 -21.32 -17.44 -16.47
N SER A 44 -21.33 -16.40 -17.32
CA SER A 44 -20.54 -16.41 -18.55
C SER A 44 -19.06 -16.65 -18.23
N LEU A 45 -18.40 -17.47 -19.03
CA LEU A 45 -16.94 -17.65 -19.04
C LEU A 45 -16.18 -16.41 -19.56
N GLU A 46 -16.81 -15.23 -19.62
CA GLU A 46 -16.12 -13.99 -19.94
C GLU A 46 -15.13 -13.64 -18.83
N LYS A 47 -13.86 -13.47 -19.20
CA LYS A 47 -12.87 -12.90 -18.31
C LYS A 47 -13.37 -11.53 -17.86
N THR A 48 -13.54 -11.35 -16.55
CA THR A 48 -13.88 -10.04 -16.00
C THR A 48 -12.78 -9.04 -16.35
N ARG A 49 -13.12 -7.76 -16.49
CA ARG A 49 -12.14 -6.69 -16.72
C ARG A 49 -11.01 -6.73 -15.69
N ALA A 50 -11.34 -6.92 -14.40
CA ALA A 50 -10.37 -7.09 -13.33
C ALA A 50 -9.39 -8.27 -13.56
N HIS A 51 -9.86 -9.39 -14.12
CA HIS A 51 -8.98 -10.51 -14.48
C HIS A 51 -8.03 -10.13 -15.62
N VAL A 52 -8.53 -9.46 -16.68
CA VAL A 52 -7.69 -9.02 -17.81
C VAL A 52 -6.57 -8.11 -17.33
N PHE A 53 -6.88 -7.10 -16.51
CA PHE A 53 -5.89 -6.15 -15.98
C PHE A 53 -4.88 -6.81 -15.04
N ARG A 54 -5.31 -7.75 -14.21
CA ARG A 54 -4.43 -8.51 -13.30
C ARG A 54 -3.38 -9.32 -14.06
N THR A 55 -3.77 -9.94 -15.17
CA THR A 55 -2.87 -10.81 -15.96
C THR A 55 -2.11 -10.05 -17.04
N ALA A 56 -2.47 -8.80 -17.33
CA ALA A 56 -1.86 -8.00 -18.38
C ALA A 56 -0.39 -7.67 -18.07
N PRO A 57 0.57 -8.03 -18.95
CA PRO A 57 1.99 -7.72 -18.76
C PRO A 57 2.27 -6.24 -18.51
N LEU A 58 1.59 -5.34 -19.22
CA LEU A 58 1.79 -3.89 -19.04
C LEU A 58 1.37 -3.43 -17.64
N CYS A 59 0.26 -3.94 -17.08
CA CYS A 59 -0.20 -3.60 -15.73
C CYS A 59 0.70 -4.15 -14.62
N GLN A 60 1.56 -5.13 -14.94
CA GLN A 60 2.56 -5.64 -14.01
C GLN A 60 3.79 -4.73 -13.93
N ARG A 61 3.96 -3.71 -14.78
CA ARG A 61 5.14 -2.82 -14.75
C ARG A 61 4.89 -1.63 -13.84
N ALA A 62 5.82 -1.35 -12.91
CA ALA A 62 5.64 -0.28 -11.93
C ALA A 62 5.53 1.12 -12.58
N TRP A 63 6.32 1.38 -13.62
CA TRP A 63 6.23 2.61 -14.42
C TRP A 63 4.84 2.80 -15.04
N ALA A 64 4.17 1.73 -15.46
CA ALA A 64 2.86 1.81 -16.08
C ALA A 64 1.75 2.23 -15.09
N LEU A 65 1.96 2.19 -13.77
CA LEU A 65 0.91 2.63 -12.85
C LEU A 65 0.65 4.13 -12.98
N GLN A 66 1.70 4.96 -13.04
CA GLN A 66 1.54 6.41 -13.16
C GLN A 66 0.98 6.80 -14.53
N GLU A 67 1.35 6.10 -15.60
CA GLU A 67 0.85 6.35 -16.95
C GLU A 67 -0.67 6.14 -17.00
N ARG A 68 -1.17 5.07 -16.38
CA ARG A 68 -2.60 4.78 -16.23
C ARG A 68 -3.31 5.81 -15.33
N LEU A 69 -2.78 6.05 -14.14
CA LEU A 69 -3.46 6.87 -13.13
C LEU A 69 -3.48 8.36 -13.44
N LEU A 70 -2.54 8.86 -14.25
CA LEU A 70 -2.49 10.27 -14.63
C LEU A 70 -3.19 10.56 -15.95
N SER A 71 -3.49 9.56 -16.78
CA SER A 71 -4.13 9.78 -18.09
C SER A 71 -5.63 10.12 -17.95
N PRO A 72 -6.14 11.23 -18.52
CA PRO A 72 -7.56 11.58 -18.47
C PRO A 72 -8.47 10.64 -19.28
N ARG A 73 -7.94 10.07 -20.37
CA ARG A 73 -8.64 9.14 -21.27
C ARG A 73 -7.69 8.02 -21.69
N LEU A 74 -8.16 6.78 -21.59
CA LEU A 74 -7.40 5.58 -21.89
C LEU A 74 -8.17 4.71 -22.87
N LEU A 75 -7.46 4.21 -23.86
CA LEU A 75 -7.94 3.15 -24.74
C LEU A 75 -7.02 1.95 -24.58
N TYR A 76 -7.57 0.88 -24.02
CA TYR A 76 -6.87 -0.35 -23.73
C TYR A 76 -7.10 -1.38 -24.84
N TYR A 77 -6.01 -1.85 -25.43
CA TYR A 77 -5.99 -2.98 -26.36
C TYR A 77 -5.52 -4.22 -25.61
N SER A 78 -6.41 -5.21 -25.48
CA SER A 78 -6.06 -6.56 -25.04
C SER A 78 -6.25 -7.58 -26.17
N ASP A 79 -5.79 -8.81 -25.95
CA ASP A 79 -5.97 -9.91 -26.92
C ASP A 79 -7.44 -10.32 -27.09
N GLY A 80 -8.27 -10.11 -26.05
CA GLY A 80 -9.68 -10.51 -26.07
C GLY A 80 -10.60 -9.42 -26.57
N GLU A 81 -10.46 -8.20 -26.05
CA GLU A 81 -11.33 -7.08 -26.40
C GLU A 81 -10.68 -5.72 -26.15
N THR A 82 -11.34 -4.66 -26.62
CA THR A 82 -10.95 -3.28 -26.37
C THR A 82 -11.76 -2.69 -25.20
N PHE A 83 -11.08 -1.93 -24.34
CA PHE A 83 -11.75 -1.15 -23.29
C PHE A 83 -11.45 0.33 -23.46
N TRP A 84 -12.42 1.18 -23.16
CA TRP A 84 -12.24 2.62 -23.12
C TRP A 84 -12.62 3.15 -21.73
N GLU A 85 -11.87 4.13 -21.24
CA GLU A 85 -12.11 4.70 -19.91
C GLU A 85 -11.68 6.17 -19.84
N CYS A 86 -12.61 7.06 -19.46
CA CYS A 86 -12.30 8.43 -19.06
C CYS A 86 -12.49 8.61 -17.55
N LEU A 87 -12.43 9.84 -17.04
CA LEU A 87 -12.62 10.09 -15.61
C LEU A 87 -14.04 9.77 -15.10
N VAL A 88 -15.04 9.75 -15.96
CA VAL A 88 -16.45 9.61 -15.55
C VAL A 88 -17.15 8.39 -16.13
N HIS A 89 -16.62 7.78 -17.17
CA HIS A 89 -17.26 6.67 -17.88
C HIS A 89 -16.26 5.61 -18.32
N THR A 90 -16.75 4.38 -18.41
CA THR A 90 -16.06 3.22 -19.00
C THR A 90 -16.96 2.53 -20.01
N ALA A 91 -16.36 1.94 -21.04
CA ALA A 91 -17.04 1.15 -22.06
C ALA A 91 -16.12 0.00 -22.51
N ARG A 92 -16.70 -1.05 -23.09
CA ARG A 92 -15.96 -2.19 -23.64
C ARG A 92 -16.61 -2.73 -24.90
N GLU A 93 -15.82 -3.38 -25.74
CA GLU A 93 -16.27 -3.94 -27.02
C GLU A 93 -17.34 -5.03 -26.82
N GLY A 94 -17.20 -5.92 -25.84
CA GLY A 94 -18.21 -6.94 -25.54
C GLY A 94 -19.53 -6.40 -24.96
N ASN A 95 -19.58 -5.12 -24.57
CA ASN A 95 -20.78 -4.47 -24.03
C ASN A 95 -20.78 -2.98 -24.35
N HIS A 96 -21.49 -2.60 -25.41
CA HIS A 96 -21.62 -1.24 -25.93
C HIS A 96 -22.26 -0.22 -24.97
N ARG A 97 -22.67 -0.62 -23.77
CA ARG A 97 -23.18 0.31 -22.76
C ARG A 97 -22.05 1.15 -22.18
N ILE A 98 -22.25 2.47 -22.19
CA ILE A 98 -21.40 3.40 -21.45
C ILE A 98 -21.82 3.36 -19.98
N ILE A 99 -20.88 2.96 -19.12
CA ILE A 99 -21.11 2.79 -17.69
C ILE A 99 -20.47 3.95 -16.94
N PRO A 100 -21.21 4.73 -16.13
CA PRO A 100 -20.61 5.77 -15.31
C PRO A 100 -19.76 5.17 -14.18
N HIS A 101 -18.64 5.80 -13.86
CA HIS A 101 -17.87 5.45 -12.66
C HIS A 101 -18.69 5.77 -11.42
N LYS A 102 -19.07 4.72 -10.68
CA LYS A 102 -19.71 4.87 -9.38
C LYS A 102 -18.64 4.76 -8.29
N PRO A 103 -18.72 5.56 -7.21
CA PRO A 103 -17.84 5.38 -6.05
C PRO A 103 -18.08 3.98 -5.48
N THR A 104 -17.09 3.11 -5.61
CA THR A 104 -17.08 1.81 -4.96
C THR A 104 -15.93 1.77 -3.95
N PRO A 105 -16.10 1.09 -2.80
CA PRO A 105 -15.00 0.84 -1.91
C PRO A 105 -13.87 0.13 -2.67
N TYR A 106 -12.64 0.58 -2.46
CA TYR A 106 -11.48 -0.08 -3.03
C TYR A 106 -11.44 -1.55 -2.59
N ARG A 107 -11.23 -2.45 -3.55
CA ARG A 107 -10.99 -3.86 -3.30
C ARG A 107 -9.60 -4.18 -3.85
N TYR A 108 -8.73 -4.70 -3.00
CA TYR A 108 -7.36 -5.00 -3.39
C TYR A 108 -7.31 -5.98 -4.58
N GLU A 109 -8.30 -6.87 -4.68
CA GLU A 109 -8.39 -7.91 -5.69
C GLU A 109 -8.95 -7.39 -7.04
N SER A 110 -9.40 -6.13 -7.13
CA SER A 110 -9.95 -5.57 -8.37
C SER A 110 -8.87 -5.15 -9.37
N TYR A 111 -7.66 -4.77 -8.90
CA TYR A 111 -6.60 -4.17 -9.74
C TYR A 111 -7.05 -2.87 -10.45
N GLU A 112 -8.14 -2.29 -9.95
CA GLU A 112 -8.80 -1.11 -10.48
C GLU A 112 -8.92 -0.07 -9.37
N CYS A 113 -8.57 1.17 -9.69
CA CYS A 113 -8.59 2.30 -8.77
C CYS A 113 -9.20 3.56 -9.42
N PRO A 114 -10.41 3.47 -9.99
CA PRO A 114 -11.03 4.60 -10.71
C PRO A 114 -11.20 5.83 -9.81
N GLN A 115 -11.55 5.64 -8.54
CA GLN A 115 -11.69 6.74 -7.58
C GLN A 115 -10.38 7.52 -7.37
N VAL A 116 -9.24 6.84 -7.34
CA VAL A 116 -7.93 7.49 -7.17
C VAL A 116 -7.60 8.32 -8.40
N ARG A 117 -7.77 7.74 -9.59
CA ARG A 117 -7.54 8.43 -10.87
C ARG A 117 -8.38 9.70 -10.98
N ILE A 118 -9.65 9.62 -10.61
CA ILE A 118 -10.57 10.77 -10.61
C ILE A 118 -10.02 11.90 -9.74
N GLN A 119 -9.58 11.60 -8.51
CA GLN A 119 -9.09 12.64 -7.60
C GLN A 119 -7.71 13.19 -8.00
N LEU A 120 -6.83 12.38 -8.61
CA LEU A 120 -5.52 12.84 -9.06
C LEU A 120 -5.60 13.79 -10.26
N VAL A 121 -6.51 13.52 -11.21
CA VAL A 121 -6.54 14.21 -12.52
C VAL A 121 -7.58 15.34 -12.57
N LYS A 122 -8.47 15.45 -11.57
CA LYS A 122 -9.47 16.54 -11.49
C LYS A 122 -8.84 17.93 -11.70
N PRO A 123 -9.41 18.77 -12.58
CA PRO A 123 -8.95 20.15 -12.75
C PRO A 123 -9.03 20.90 -11.42
N LEU A 124 -7.96 21.61 -11.06
CA LEU A 124 -7.93 22.53 -9.92
C LEU A 124 -8.66 23.82 -10.32
N GLU A 125 -10.00 23.77 -10.43
CA GLU A 125 -10.79 24.97 -10.64
C GLU A 125 -11.90 25.05 -9.56
N ASP A 126 -11.82 26.13 -8.78
CA ASP A 126 -12.82 26.72 -7.88
C ASP A 126 -13.29 25.96 -6.62
N ASN A 127 -12.38 25.37 -5.83
CA ASN A 127 -12.55 25.40 -4.37
C ASN A 127 -11.23 25.23 -3.59
N PRO A 128 -10.59 26.30 -3.11
CA PRO A 128 -9.35 26.23 -2.34
C PRO A 128 -9.53 25.69 -0.90
N SER A 129 -10.73 25.25 -0.52
CA SER A 129 -11.06 24.96 0.89
C SER A 129 -10.93 23.48 1.30
N PHE A 130 -10.69 22.55 0.36
CA PHE A 130 -10.60 21.11 0.66
C PHE A 130 -9.52 20.40 -0.16
N PRO A 131 -8.75 19.47 0.44
CA PRO A 131 -7.85 18.62 -0.34
C PRO A 131 -8.69 17.74 -1.28
N VAL A 132 -8.35 17.75 -2.57
CA VAL A 132 -9.07 16.98 -3.60
C VAL A 132 -8.84 15.48 -3.43
N SER A 133 -7.69 15.10 -2.88
CA SER A 133 -7.33 13.72 -2.54
C SER A 133 -7.39 13.50 -1.04
N ILE A 134 -7.84 12.32 -0.62
CA ILE A 134 -7.87 11.91 0.79
C ILE A 134 -6.71 10.97 1.13
N PRO A 135 -6.36 10.79 2.41
CA PRO A 135 -5.21 9.96 2.77
C PRO A 135 -5.29 8.50 2.30
N SER A 136 -6.49 7.95 2.17
CA SER A 136 -6.69 6.60 1.62
C SER A 136 -6.30 6.47 0.15
N ASP A 137 -6.33 7.55 -0.64
CA ASP A 137 -5.98 7.49 -2.06
C ASP A 137 -4.50 7.11 -2.23
N TRP A 138 -3.60 7.70 -1.43
CA TRP A 138 -2.18 7.35 -1.46
C TRP A 138 -1.92 5.91 -1.04
N GLN A 139 -2.59 5.45 0.02
CA GLN A 139 -2.49 4.07 0.48
C GLN A 139 -2.95 3.06 -0.59
N ILE A 140 -3.96 3.41 -1.38
CA ILE A 140 -4.39 2.62 -2.55
C ILE A 140 -3.29 2.63 -3.63
N ILE A 141 -2.73 3.80 -3.95
CA ILE A 141 -1.62 3.93 -4.91
C ILE A 141 -0.45 3.02 -4.51
N VAL A 142 0.00 3.09 -3.26
CA VAL A 142 1.12 2.27 -2.75
C VAL A 142 0.77 0.78 -2.77
N SER A 143 -0.48 0.42 -2.41
CA SER A 143 -0.93 -0.98 -2.46
C SER A 143 -0.95 -1.54 -3.88
N GLU A 144 -1.38 -0.74 -4.86
CA GLU A 144 -1.35 -1.12 -6.28
C GLU A 144 0.10 -1.18 -6.80
N TYR A 145 0.89 -0.16 -6.50
CA TYR A 145 2.27 0.02 -6.96
C TYR A 145 3.20 -1.09 -6.48
N SER A 146 3.13 -1.46 -5.20
CA SER A 146 4.02 -2.47 -4.59
C SER A 146 3.85 -3.88 -5.18
N ARG A 147 2.75 -4.15 -5.91
CA ARG A 147 2.55 -5.39 -6.67
C ARG A 147 3.16 -5.36 -8.07
N CYS A 148 3.44 -4.18 -8.60
CA CYS A 148 4.00 -4.01 -9.93
C CYS A 148 5.51 -4.24 -9.89
N ARG A 149 6.03 -4.99 -10.84
CA ARG A 149 7.44 -5.34 -11.01
C ARG A 149 8.30 -4.15 -11.42
N LEU A 150 9.52 -4.16 -10.88
CA LEU A 150 10.63 -3.29 -11.19
C LEU A 150 11.83 -4.14 -11.62
N THR A 151 12.50 -3.72 -12.68
CA THR A 151 13.79 -4.31 -13.07
C THR A 151 14.86 -3.85 -12.09
N TYR A 152 14.93 -2.55 -11.81
CA TYR A 152 15.89 -1.96 -10.90
C TYR A 152 15.20 -1.42 -9.65
N ARG A 153 15.69 -1.79 -8.47
CA ARG A 153 15.14 -1.30 -7.20
C ARG A 153 15.33 0.21 -7.02
N SER A 154 16.38 0.79 -7.61
CA SER A 154 16.61 2.25 -7.63
C SER A 154 15.46 3.04 -8.26
N ASP A 155 14.65 2.41 -9.13
CA ASP A 155 13.51 3.06 -9.78
C ASP A 155 12.26 3.13 -8.88
N LYS A 156 12.31 2.61 -7.65
CA LYS A 156 11.13 2.50 -6.79
C LYS A 156 10.46 3.84 -6.46
N LEU A 157 11.23 4.84 -6.05
CA LEU A 157 10.71 6.19 -5.85
C LEU A 157 10.59 6.98 -7.17
N PRO A 158 11.57 6.94 -8.09
CA PRO A 158 11.46 7.60 -9.40
C PRO A 158 10.21 7.22 -10.19
N ALA A 159 9.82 5.94 -10.23
CA ALA A 159 8.64 5.46 -10.95
C ALA A 159 7.30 5.91 -10.32
N LEU A 160 7.33 6.38 -9.07
CA LEU A 160 6.17 6.89 -8.34
C LEU A 160 6.15 8.43 -8.29
N SER A 161 7.25 9.10 -8.63
CA SER A 161 7.47 10.54 -8.47
C SER A 161 6.40 11.43 -9.13
N GLY A 162 5.86 11.01 -10.28
CA GLY A 162 4.78 11.73 -10.96
C GLY A 162 3.48 11.73 -10.14
N LEU A 163 3.13 10.59 -9.55
CA LEU A 163 1.97 10.45 -8.68
C LEU A 163 2.18 11.20 -7.36
N ALA A 164 3.37 11.09 -6.76
CA ALA A 164 3.72 11.84 -5.55
C ALA A 164 3.60 13.35 -5.78
N SER A 165 4.13 13.86 -6.89
CA SER A 165 4.06 15.29 -7.24
C SER A 165 2.63 15.79 -7.38
N MET A 166 1.76 14.99 -8.01
CA MET A 166 0.34 15.33 -8.15
C MET A 166 -0.40 15.26 -6.82
N TYR A 167 -0.15 14.23 -6.02
CA TYR A 167 -0.76 14.10 -4.70
C TYR A 167 -0.38 15.28 -3.79
N ARG A 168 0.91 15.64 -3.74
CA ARG A 168 1.42 16.83 -3.04
C ARG A 168 0.74 18.10 -3.52
N ARG A 169 0.55 18.27 -4.82
CA ARG A 169 -0.15 19.44 -5.37
C ARG A 169 -1.61 19.51 -4.90
N ASN A 170 -2.26 18.37 -4.76
CA ASN A 170 -3.68 18.28 -4.39
C ASN A 170 -3.94 18.37 -2.88
N THR A 171 -2.93 18.12 -2.04
CA THR A 171 -3.07 18.08 -0.57
C THR A 171 -2.22 19.10 0.17
N GLY A 172 -1.13 19.58 -0.43
CA GLY A 172 -0.09 20.38 0.23
C GLY A 172 0.82 19.58 1.16
N TYR A 173 0.71 18.25 1.20
CA TYR A 173 1.41 17.41 2.17
C TYR A 173 2.92 17.30 1.91
N THR A 174 3.66 17.03 2.98
CA THR A 174 5.11 16.85 2.95
C THR A 174 5.46 15.40 2.68
N TYR A 175 6.10 15.16 1.52
CA TYR A 175 6.52 13.83 1.10
C TYR A 175 7.83 13.42 1.80
N VAL A 176 7.88 12.19 2.28
CA VAL A 176 9.08 11.62 2.88
C VAL A 176 9.13 10.11 2.66
N ALA A 177 10.19 9.63 2.03
CA ALA A 177 10.50 8.21 1.91
C ALA A 177 9.28 7.36 1.46
N GLY A 178 8.51 7.82 0.48
CA GLY A 178 7.32 7.10 0.00
C GLY A 178 6.01 7.40 0.75
N MET A 179 6.01 8.25 1.77
CA MET A 179 4.90 8.50 2.70
C MET A 179 4.64 10.00 2.89
N TRP A 180 3.61 10.35 3.67
CA TRP A 180 3.22 11.74 3.96
C TRP A 180 3.21 12.00 5.47
N THR A 181 3.84 13.10 5.90
CA THR A 181 4.00 13.40 7.34
C THR A 181 2.65 13.67 8.04
N GLU A 182 1.70 14.27 7.33
CA GLU A 182 0.41 14.73 7.83
C GLU A 182 -0.52 13.57 8.18
N ASN A 183 -0.28 12.39 7.60
CA ASN A 183 -1.04 11.17 7.86
C ASN A 183 -0.15 10.03 8.34
N LEU A 184 1.01 10.35 8.93
CA LEU A 184 2.04 9.37 9.26
C LEU A 184 1.52 8.21 10.13
N ALA A 185 0.55 8.48 11.01
CA ALA A 185 -0.05 7.46 11.86
C ALA A 185 -0.70 6.31 11.08
N ASP A 186 -1.33 6.60 9.94
CA ASP A 186 -2.00 5.61 9.11
C ASP A 186 -1.02 5.01 8.10
N GLU A 187 -0.10 5.85 7.60
CA GLU A 187 0.99 5.43 6.73
C GLU A 187 1.85 4.35 7.42
N LEU A 188 2.15 4.49 8.71
CA LEU A 188 2.89 3.47 9.48
C LEU A 188 2.16 2.13 9.63
N LEU A 189 0.84 2.06 9.35
CA LEU A 189 0.06 0.83 9.46
C LEU A 189 0.08 -0.03 8.18
N TRP A 190 1.07 0.16 7.31
CA TRP A 190 1.35 -0.77 6.22
C TRP A 190 1.71 -2.15 6.78
N PHE A 191 1.42 -3.22 6.05
CA PHE A 191 1.84 -4.58 6.35
C PHE A 191 1.88 -5.40 5.07
N CYS A 192 2.70 -6.45 5.06
CA CYS A 192 2.79 -7.35 3.92
C CYS A 192 1.75 -8.49 4.10
N PRO A 193 0.72 -8.64 3.25
CA PRO A 193 -0.33 -9.66 3.43
C PRO A 193 0.20 -11.08 3.37
N LEU A 194 -0.43 -12.02 4.10
CA LEU A 194 -0.02 -13.44 4.15
C LEU A 194 -0.49 -14.28 2.94
N GLU A 195 -1.35 -13.74 2.09
CA GLU A 195 -1.93 -14.45 0.94
C GLU A 195 -0.94 -14.53 -0.24
N GLN A 196 -1.23 -15.41 -1.20
CA GLN A 196 -0.31 -15.94 -2.23
C GLN A 196 0.28 -14.95 -3.26
N ASP A 197 0.09 -13.63 -3.08
CA ASP A 197 0.67 -12.59 -3.94
C ASP A 197 2.16 -12.32 -3.55
N TYR A 198 2.98 -13.36 -3.55
CA TYR A 198 4.34 -13.39 -3.01
C TYR A 198 5.44 -12.91 -3.96
N GLN A 199 5.11 -12.53 -5.21
CA GLN A 199 6.16 -12.18 -6.16
C GLN A 199 6.83 -10.87 -5.72
N PRO A 200 8.13 -10.89 -5.40
CA PRO A 200 8.85 -9.67 -5.06
C PRO A 200 8.75 -8.67 -6.20
N GLN A 201 8.69 -7.40 -5.83
CA GLN A 201 8.65 -6.28 -6.75
C GLN A 201 9.89 -6.27 -7.65
N ASN A 202 11.06 -6.53 -7.08
CA ASN A 202 12.32 -6.59 -7.80
C ASN A 202 12.51 -7.96 -8.47
N VAL A 203 12.58 -7.96 -9.79
CA VAL A 203 12.71 -9.18 -10.61
C VAL A 203 14.13 -9.77 -10.56
N GLU A 204 15.16 -8.93 -10.34
CA GLU A 204 16.57 -9.39 -10.33
C GLU A 204 17.03 -9.97 -8.98
N GLY A 205 16.17 -9.97 -7.95
CA GLY A 205 16.40 -10.66 -6.67
C GLY A 205 17.57 -10.13 -5.82
N LYS A 206 18.32 -9.13 -6.28
CA LYS A 206 19.39 -8.49 -5.51
C LYS A 206 18.78 -7.39 -4.63
N SER A 207 18.62 -7.68 -3.35
CA SER A 207 18.15 -6.70 -2.37
C SER A 207 18.91 -6.85 -1.04
N THR A 208 19.90 -5.99 -0.83
CA THR A 208 20.24 -5.48 0.51
C THR A 208 20.79 -4.07 0.36
N LEU A 209 19.92 -3.09 0.13
CA LEU A 209 20.28 -1.71 0.47
C LEU A 209 19.94 -1.54 1.95
N VAL A 210 20.99 -1.56 2.78
CA VAL A 210 20.91 -1.29 4.23
C VAL A 210 20.46 0.17 4.48
N SER A 211 20.47 1.02 3.45
CA SER A 211 20.19 2.46 3.51
C SER A 211 18.72 2.87 3.54
N GLU A 212 17.78 1.97 3.22
CA GLU A 212 16.35 2.33 3.19
C GLU A 212 15.72 2.36 4.59
N PRO A 213 14.89 3.37 4.92
CA PRO A 213 14.26 3.46 6.23
C PRO A 213 13.34 2.28 6.51
N SER A 214 13.65 1.50 7.55
CA SER A 214 12.88 0.27 7.81
C SER A 214 11.43 0.55 8.22
N TRP A 215 11.15 1.73 8.75
CA TRP A 215 9.80 2.18 9.11
C TRP A 215 8.92 2.51 7.90
N SER A 216 9.52 2.72 6.72
CA SER A 216 8.79 2.95 5.46
C SER A 216 8.59 1.66 4.67
N TRP A 217 7.51 1.61 3.90
CA TRP A 217 7.19 0.50 2.99
C TRP A 217 8.23 0.33 1.88
N ILE A 218 9.05 1.35 1.61
CA ILE A 218 10.11 1.25 0.58
C ILE A 218 11.21 0.25 0.96
N SER A 219 11.33 -0.09 2.25
CA SER A 219 12.29 -1.08 2.76
C SER A 219 12.01 -2.52 2.31
N THR A 220 10.78 -2.86 1.90
CA THR A 220 10.41 -4.22 1.48
C THR A 220 10.08 -4.30 -0.01
N ASP A 221 10.48 -5.38 -0.67
CA ASP A 221 10.06 -5.67 -2.05
C ASP A 221 8.76 -6.48 -2.10
N LEU A 222 8.12 -6.75 -0.97
CA LEU A 222 6.82 -7.41 -0.97
C LEU A 222 5.68 -6.42 -1.23
N ALA A 223 4.58 -6.93 -1.78
CA ALA A 223 3.34 -6.19 -1.85
C ALA A 223 2.86 -5.79 -0.45
N VAL A 224 2.39 -4.55 -0.30
CA VAL A 224 1.92 -4.01 0.97
C VAL A 224 0.43 -3.63 0.92
N ARG A 225 -0.22 -3.67 2.08
CA ARG A 225 -1.58 -3.15 2.32
C ARG A 225 -1.58 -2.31 3.60
N PHE A 226 -2.59 -1.47 3.77
CA PHE A 226 -2.74 -0.65 4.97
C PHE A 226 -3.94 -1.12 5.80
N LYS A 227 -3.76 -1.25 7.13
CA LYS A 227 -4.89 -1.58 8.02
C LYS A 227 -5.96 -0.47 8.07
N ALA A 228 -5.59 0.76 7.73
CA ALA A 228 -6.52 1.89 7.65
C ALA A 228 -7.57 1.73 6.53
N LEU A 229 -7.21 1.14 5.38
CA LEU A 229 -8.09 1.03 4.20
C LEU A 229 -9.33 0.15 4.43
N GLY A 230 -9.21 -0.91 5.23
CA GLY A 230 -10.31 -1.88 5.42
C GLY A 230 -11.31 -1.52 6.52
N ASN A 231 -11.13 -0.38 7.20
CA ASN A 231 -11.68 -0.17 8.54
C ASN A 231 -12.21 1.27 8.72
N THR A 232 -13.19 1.68 7.92
CA THR A 232 -13.73 3.06 7.88
C THR A 232 -14.70 3.42 9.02
N THR A 233 -15.27 2.43 9.71
CA THR A 233 -16.22 2.67 10.81
C THR A 233 -15.52 2.73 12.16
N GLY A 234 -15.67 3.82 12.91
CA GLY A 234 -15.14 3.95 14.28
C GLY A 234 -14.09 5.04 14.45
N LYS A 235 -14.01 5.60 15.67
CA LYS A 235 -13.06 6.65 16.02
C LYS A 235 -11.66 6.08 16.15
N TRP A 236 -10.72 6.65 15.41
CA TRP A 236 -9.30 6.37 15.53
C TRP A 236 -8.63 7.37 16.50
N MET A 237 -7.60 6.89 17.18
CA MET A 237 -6.76 7.68 18.08
C MET A 237 -5.30 7.39 17.74
N THR A 238 -4.50 8.45 17.63
CA THR A 238 -3.06 8.37 17.45
C THR A 238 -2.40 8.37 18.82
N ASP A 239 -1.49 7.44 19.06
CA ASP A 239 -0.88 7.23 20.37
C ASP A 239 0.60 7.64 20.46
N PHE A 240 1.16 8.12 19.35
CA PHE A 240 2.49 8.71 19.29
C PHE A 240 2.45 10.20 18.93
N GLU A 241 3.54 10.88 19.22
CA GLU A 241 3.83 12.25 18.82
C GLU A 241 5.09 12.24 17.95
N LEU A 242 5.03 12.87 16.77
CA LEU A 242 6.21 13.08 15.94
C LEU A 242 7.08 14.19 16.55
N ILE A 243 8.33 13.88 16.88
CA ILE A 243 9.27 14.83 17.49
C ILE A 243 10.18 15.43 16.43
N GLN A 244 10.76 14.58 15.59
CA GLN A 244 11.69 15.00 14.54
C GLN A 244 11.72 13.98 13.42
N LEU A 245 11.91 14.47 12.19
CA LEU A 245 12.17 13.66 11.01
C LEU A 245 13.41 14.21 10.32
N THR A 246 14.43 13.38 10.17
CA THR A 246 15.68 13.72 9.47
C THR A 246 15.82 12.87 8.22
N GLY A 247 16.47 13.39 7.19
CA GLY A 247 16.42 12.84 5.84
C GLY A 247 15.16 13.34 5.14
N THR A 248 15.33 14.16 4.10
CA THR A 248 14.24 14.57 3.21
C THR A 248 14.65 14.22 1.80
N ASP A 249 13.68 13.87 0.96
CA ASP A 249 13.90 13.59 -0.47
C ASP A 249 14.42 14.83 -1.25
N GLN A 250 14.67 15.96 -0.58
CA GLN A 250 15.18 17.22 -1.12
C GLN A 250 16.62 17.56 -0.69
N ALA A 251 17.20 16.83 0.27
CA ALA A 251 18.60 17.01 0.66
C ALA A 251 19.48 16.21 -0.30
N ALA A 252 20.26 16.90 -1.13
CA ALA A 252 21.22 16.32 -2.07
C ALA A 252 22.47 15.72 -1.39
N ASP A 253 22.39 15.41 -0.10
CA ASP A 253 23.46 14.81 0.67
C ASP A 253 23.09 13.35 0.89
N ASP A 254 23.62 12.47 0.04
CA ASP A 254 23.30 11.04 -0.10
C ASP A 254 23.55 10.21 1.18
N ASP A 255 24.06 10.83 2.25
CA ASP A 255 24.53 10.17 3.47
C ASP A 255 23.69 10.45 4.75
N ILE A 256 22.64 11.30 4.70
CA ILE A 256 21.79 11.50 5.90
C ILE A 256 20.72 10.40 5.98
N PRO A 257 20.79 9.48 6.96
CA PRO A 257 19.80 8.42 7.08
C PRO A 257 18.43 8.99 7.45
N TYR A 258 17.38 8.37 6.90
CA TYR A 258 15.99 8.67 7.24
C TYR A 258 15.63 8.21 8.67
N VAL A 259 15.87 9.08 9.65
CA VAL A 259 15.54 8.82 11.06
C VAL A 259 14.21 9.46 11.45
N LEU A 260 13.28 8.62 11.89
CA LEU A 260 11.97 9.02 12.41
C LEU A 260 12.00 8.98 13.95
N THR A 261 11.97 10.14 14.59
CA THR A 261 11.96 10.27 16.05
C THR A 261 10.54 10.53 16.55
N ILE A 262 10.02 9.61 17.35
CA ILE A 262 8.66 9.67 17.91
C ILE A 262 8.67 9.51 19.42
N ARG A 263 7.67 10.10 20.09
CA ARG A 263 7.36 9.84 21.49
C ARG A 263 6.12 8.97 21.58
N ALA A 264 6.28 7.73 22.03
CA ALA A 264 5.20 6.73 22.03
C ALA A 264 5.29 5.76 23.21
N TYR A 265 4.21 5.01 23.45
CA TYR A 265 4.26 3.89 24.40
C TYR A 265 5.10 2.75 23.82
N PHE A 266 5.99 2.23 24.66
CA PHE A 266 7.02 1.26 24.30
C PHE A 266 6.97 0.06 25.23
N TYR A 267 6.89 -1.15 24.67
CA TYR A 267 6.79 -2.39 25.45
C TYR A 267 7.84 -3.39 25.00
N ARG A 268 8.55 -4.00 25.95
CA ARG A 268 9.34 -5.19 25.68
C ARG A 268 8.41 -6.38 25.48
N VAL A 269 8.61 -7.10 24.39
CA VAL A 269 7.73 -8.21 23.96
C VAL A 269 8.56 -9.38 23.47
N SER A 270 7.95 -10.57 23.52
CA SER A 270 8.50 -11.76 22.88
C SER A 270 7.66 -12.13 21.66
N LEU A 271 8.29 -12.73 20.64
CA LEU A 271 7.61 -13.14 19.42
C LEU A 271 7.71 -14.65 19.22
N GLN A 272 6.57 -15.31 19.03
CA GLN A 272 6.52 -16.68 18.54
C GLN A 272 6.21 -16.65 17.04
N ILE A 273 7.20 -17.03 16.22
CA ILE A 273 7.12 -16.96 14.76
C ILE A 273 6.74 -18.33 14.20
N SER A 274 5.82 -18.36 13.23
CA SER A 274 5.49 -19.59 12.52
C SER A 274 6.60 -19.97 11.54
N ARG A 275 7.11 -21.21 11.59
CA ARG A 275 8.20 -21.65 10.71
C ARG A 275 7.84 -21.62 9.21
N ALA A 276 6.56 -21.75 8.89
CA ALA A 276 6.05 -21.82 7.51
C ALA A 276 5.40 -20.50 7.03
N SER A 277 5.40 -19.45 7.85
CA SER A 277 4.61 -18.24 7.57
C SER A 277 5.24 -17.00 8.22
N ARG A 278 5.02 -15.83 7.62
CA ARG A 278 5.37 -14.53 8.23
C ARG A 278 4.45 -14.13 9.39
N SER A 279 3.51 -15.00 9.79
CA SER A 279 2.66 -14.76 10.95
C SER A 279 3.44 -14.94 12.25
N CYS A 280 3.17 -14.04 13.21
CA CYS A 280 3.72 -14.12 14.55
C CYS A 280 2.63 -13.94 15.62
N ILE A 281 2.86 -14.55 16.78
CA ILE A 281 2.09 -14.30 18.00
C ILE A 281 2.91 -13.35 18.87
N LEU A 282 2.26 -12.28 19.30
CA LEU A 282 2.85 -11.33 20.24
C LEU A 282 2.62 -11.84 21.65
N LEU A 283 3.71 -12.01 22.40
CA LEU A 283 3.73 -12.42 23.79
C LEU A 283 4.24 -11.25 24.65
N ASP A 284 3.89 -11.27 25.94
CA ASP A 284 4.41 -10.32 26.91
C ASP A 284 5.92 -10.45 27.12
N GLY A 285 6.50 -9.58 27.96
CA GLY A 285 7.94 -9.58 28.24
C GLY A 285 8.44 -10.88 28.88
N THR A 286 7.57 -11.65 29.55
CA THR A 286 7.91 -12.96 30.12
C THR A 286 7.83 -14.10 29.09
N GLY A 287 7.13 -13.90 27.97
CA GLY A 287 6.89 -14.91 26.97
C GLY A 287 5.79 -15.92 27.35
N CYS A 288 5.08 -15.70 28.45
CA CYS A 288 4.05 -16.63 28.94
C CYS A 288 2.64 -16.22 28.48
N GLU A 289 2.35 -14.93 28.36
CA GLU A 289 1.00 -14.45 28.06
C GLU A 289 0.88 -13.96 26.62
N LYS A 290 -0.15 -14.46 25.93
CA LYS A 290 -0.49 -13.99 24.58
C LYS A 290 -1.13 -12.61 24.62
N LEU A 291 -0.45 -11.63 24.03
CA LEU A 291 -0.98 -10.27 23.86
C LEU A 291 -1.76 -10.12 22.56
N GLY A 292 -1.29 -10.68 21.44
CA GLY A 292 -1.87 -10.38 20.13
C GLY A 292 -1.35 -11.24 18.99
N ARG A 293 -1.57 -10.77 17.76
CA ARG A 293 -1.08 -11.40 16.53
C ARG A 293 -0.47 -10.33 15.62
N GLY A 294 0.45 -10.74 14.75
CA GLY A 294 1.07 -9.83 13.80
C GLY A 294 1.59 -10.54 12.56
N VAL A 295 2.16 -9.74 11.66
CA VAL A 295 2.78 -10.17 10.42
C VAL A 295 4.11 -9.46 10.26
N LEU A 296 5.13 -10.23 9.88
CA LEU A 296 6.49 -9.75 9.65
C LEU A 296 6.67 -9.23 8.22
N ASP A 297 7.54 -8.23 8.06
CA ASP A 297 7.77 -7.54 6.78
C ASP A 297 8.67 -8.33 5.81
N VAL A 298 9.44 -9.32 6.31
CA VAL A 298 10.39 -10.14 5.52
C VAL A 298 9.92 -11.60 5.44
N PRO A 299 9.95 -12.25 4.26
CA PRO A 299 9.61 -13.67 4.12
C PRO A 299 10.71 -14.57 4.68
N GLY A 300 10.31 -15.58 5.46
CA GLY A 300 11.11 -16.74 5.87
C GLY A 300 12.60 -16.49 6.05
N GLY A 301 13.03 -15.99 7.22
CA GLY A 301 14.46 -15.70 7.41
C GLY A 301 14.91 -15.20 8.77
N LEU A 302 14.04 -15.11 9.78
CA LEU A 302 14.55 -15.11 11.16
C LEU A 302 14.83 -16.57 11.53
N SER A 303 15.95 -17.11 11.03
CA SER A 303 16.56 -18.32 11.60
C SER A 303 16.84 -18.16 13.10
N ILE A 304 16.83 -16.91 13.58
CA ILE A 304 17.00 -16.51 14.96
C ILE A 304 15.87 -15.54 15.32
N VAL A 305 14.96 -15.93 16.22
CA VAL A 305 14.05 -14.99 16.87
C VAL A 305 14.92 -13.92 17.57
N PRO A 306 14.76 -12.62 17.26
CA PRO A 306 15.58 -11.59 17.90
C PRO A 306 15.36 -11.65 19.42
N ARG A 307 16.45 -11.81 20.19
CA ARG A 307 16.39 -11.93 21.66
C ARG A 307 15.80 -10.70 22.35
N SER A 308 15.78 -9.55 21.66
CA SER A 308 15.20 -8.30 22.15
C SER A 308 14.26 -7.74 21.09
N CYS A 309 12.96 -7.96 21.27
CA CYS A 309 11.90 -7.34 20.47
C CYS A 309 11.15 -6.32 21.32
N ALA A 310 10.67 -5.26 20.67
CA ALA A 310 9.78 -4.30 21.29
C ALA A 310 8.56 -4.00 20.40
N ALA A 311 7.50 -3.51 21.05
CA ALA A 311 6.27 -3.08 20.42
C ALA A 311 6.01 -1.61 20.72
N ILE A 312 5.79 -0.81 19.67
CA ILE A 312 5.48 0.61 19.76
C ILE A 312 4.01 0.82 19.43
N VAL A 313 3.25 1.49 20.31
CA VAL A 313 1.84 1.80 20.06
C VAL A 313 1.72 2.97 19.09
N VAL A 314 1.07 2.73 17.95
CA VAL A 314 0.88 3.77 16.91
C VAL A 314 -0.55 4.27 16.89
N ARG A 315 -1.53 3.35 16.83
CA ARG A 315 -2.94 3.72 16.79
C ARG A 315 -3.81 2.81 17.63
N ARG A 316 -4.92 3.39 18.12
CA ARG A 316 -6.06 2.66 18.66
C ARG A 316 -7.32 2.98 17.87
N LYS A 317 -8.18 1.98 17.70
CA LYS A 317 -9.47 2.11 17.04
C LYS A 317 -10.58 1.64 17.98
N LEU A 318 -11.58 2.48 18.20
CA LEU A 318 -12.77 2.08 18.94
C LEU A 318 -13.59 1.06 18.13
N GLN A 319 -13.86 -0.12 18.70
CA GLN A 319 -14.76 -1.08 18.06
C GLN A 319 -16.21 -0.66 18.32
N ILE A 320 -16.97 -0.40 17.24
CA ILE A 320 -18.40 -0.13 17.30
C ILE A 320 -19.12 -1.46 16.97
N GLY A 321 -19.51 -2.23 17.99
CA GLY A 321 -20.25 -3.49 17.81
C GLY A 321 -20.40 -4.33 19.09
N GLN A 322 -21.65 -4.68 19.41
CA GLN A 322 -22.19 -5.31 20.65
C GLN A 322 -22.06 -4.49 21.95
N ARG A 323 -23.06 -3.64 22.18
CA ARG A 323 -23.37 -3.06 23.50
C ARG A 323 -23.66 -4.21 24.49
N SER A 324 -22.72 -4.49 25.39
CA SER A 324 -23.05 -5.00 26.72
C SER A 324 -23.02 -3.81 27.68
N MET A 325 -24.09 -3.63 28.45
CA MET A 325 -24.27 -2.50 29.37
C MET A 325 -23.20 -2.44 30.49
N PHE A 326 -22.31 -3.45 30.56
CA PHE A 326 -21.38 -3.68 31.68
C PHE A 326 -19.92 -3.91 31.27
N GLN A 327 -19.51 -3.70 30.01
CA GLN A 327 -18.11 -3.85 29.60
C GLN A 327 -17.55 -2.59 28.91
N PRO A 328 -16.33 -2.12 29.27
CA PRO A 328 -15.69 -1.04 28.55
C PRO A 328 -15.47 -1.44 27.08
N LEU A 329 -15.71 -0.50 26.15
CA LEU A 329 -15.59 -0.75 24.71
C LEU A 329 -14.17 -1.25 24.37
N PRO A 330 -14.02 -2.42 23.72
CA PRO A 330 -12.71 -2.93 23.37
C PRO A 330 -12.08 -2.07 22.27
N TYR A 331 -10.87 -1.58 22.51
CA TYR A 331 -10.06 -0.93 21.48
C TYR A 331 -9.26 -1.97 20.72
N MET A 332 -9.18 -1.81 19.40
CA MET A 332 -8.16 -2.47 18.59
C MET A 332 -6.90 -1.61 18.61
N THR A 333 -5.82 -2.12 19.18
CA THR A 333 -4.51 -1.44 19.25
C THR A 333 -3.59 -1.99 18.16
N TYR A 334 -2.94 -1.10 17.42
CA TYR A 334 -1.97 -1.42 16.37
C TYR A 334 -0.56 -1.02 16.82
N LEU A 335 0.37 -1.94 16.62
CA LEU A 335 1.71 -1.93 17.20
C LEU A 335 2.75 -2.13 16.09
N LEU A 336 3.79 -1.30 16.04
CA LEU A 336 4.98 -1.60 15.25
C LEU A 336 5.86 -2.58 16.03
N LEU A 337 6.28 -3.66 15.38
CA LEU A 337 7.27 -4.58 15.91
C LEU A 337 8.65 -4.09 15.50
N VAL A 338 9.54 -3.93 16.48
CA VAL A 338 10.89 -3.40 16.26
C VAL A 338 11.96 -4.22 16.97
N VAL A 339 13.18 -4.13 16.44
CA VAL A 339 14.41 -4.72 17.01
C VAL A 339 15.52 -3.66 17.07
N PRO A 340 16.52 -3.80 17.96
CA PRO A 340 17.67 -2.90 17.97
C PRO A 340 18.39 -2.89 16.61
N ALA A 341 18.79 -1.71 16.14
CA ALA A 341 19.63 -1.55 14.96
C ALA A 341 21.09 -1.95 15.28
N PRO A 342 21.79 -2.68 14.40
CA PRO A 342 23.15 -3.16 14.66
C PRO A 342 24.20 -2.04 14.74
N ASP A 343 23.99 -0.90 14.06
CA ASP A 343 24.98 0.19 13.92
C ASP A 343 24.81 1.32 14.94
N ALA A 344 24.17 1.04 16.07
CA ALA A 344 24.01 1.99 17.16
C ALA A 344 25.36 2.28 17.85
N GLN A 345 26.04 3.34 17.44
CA GLN A 345 27.24 3.91 18.10
C GLN A 345 26.89 4.51 19.48
N GLY A 346 26.28 3.72 20.38
CA GLY A 346 25.84 4.15 21.71
C GLY A 346 24.44 4.80 21.78
N GLU A 347 23.80 5.10 20.64
CA GLU A 347 22.40 5.58 20.61
C GLU A 347 21.42 4.43 20.35
N GLU A 348 20.44 4.19 21.23
CA GLU A 348 19.38 3.20 20.97
C GLU A 348 18.54 3.60 19.74
N ARG A 349 18.78 2.90 18.61
CA ARG A 349 18.02 3.01 17.36
C ARG A 349 17.29 1.70 17.09
N TRP A 350 16.12 1.81 16.47
CA TRP A 350 15.19 0.70 16.29
C TRP A 350 14.85 0.50 14.82
N ARG A 351 14.88 -0.75 14.36
CA ARG A 351 14.44 -1.16 13.03
C ARG A 351 13.10 -1.85 13.13
N ARG A 352 12.17 -1.47 12.25
CA ARG A 352 10.88 -2.15 12.09
C ARG A 352 11.07 -3.52 11.45
N ILE A 353 10.32 -4.50 11.95
CA ILE A 353 10.29 -5.88 11.44
C ILE A 353 8.88 -6.40 11.15
N GLY A 354 7.84 -5.65 11.50
CA GLY A 354 6.45 -6.05 11.24
C GLY A 354 5.40 -5.16 11.89
N LEU A 355 4.14 -5.57 11.69
CA LEU A 355 2.96 -4.95 12.28
C LEU A 355 2.18 -5.97 13.10
N ALA A 356 1.82 -5.61 14.33
CA ALA A 356 0.97 -6.41 15.21
C ALA A 356 -0.30 -5.66 15.62
N TRP A 357 -1.26 -6.41 16.14
CA TRP A 357 -2.50 -5.87 16.65
C TRP A 357 -3.08 -6.71 17.80
N THR A 358 -3.79 -6.04 18.70
CA THR A 358 -4.40 -6.66 19.89
C THR A 358 -5.69 -5.95 20.31
N THR A 359 -6.61 -6.71 20.91
CA THR A 359 -7.79 -6.20 21.62
C THR A 359 -7.60 -6.13 23.14
N ARG A 360 -6.45 -6.62 23.64
CA ARG A 360 -6.13 -6.62 25.06
C ARG A 360 -5.65 -5.24 25.49
N SER A 361 -6.00 -4.85 26.71
CA SER A 361 -5.45 -3.64 27.32
C SER A 361 -3.98 -3.87 27.66
N LEU A 362 -3.11 -3.00 27.16
CA LEU A 362 -1.68 -3.03 27.46
C LEU A 362 -1.45 -2.19 28.73
N THR A 363 -1.82 -2.75 29.88
CA THR A 363 -1.94 -2.03 31.17
C THR A 363 -0.61 -1.66 31.82
N SER A 364 0.52 -2.15 31.31
CA SER A 364 1.85 -2.02 31.92
C SER A 364 2.78 -1.03 31.21
N ALA A 365 2.26 -0.10 30.40
CA ALA A 365 3.14 0.85 29.70
C ALA A 365 3.86 1.74 30.72
N PRO A 366 5.19 1.84 30.68
CA PRO A 366 5.86 2.99 31.27
C PRO A 366 5.43 4.26 30.50
N GLU A 367 5.78 5.42 31.05
CA GLU A 367 5.63 6.71 30.38
C GLU A 367 6.11 6.67 28.92
N LYS A 368 5.55 7.54 28.08
CA LYS A 368 5.94 7.57 26.67
C LYS A 368 7.45 7.81 26.55
N SER A 369 8.11 6.93 25.83
CA SER A 369 9.55 6.97 25.61
C SER A 369 9.87 7.64 24.27
N LEU A 370 11.03 8.29 24.19
CA LEU A 370 11.58 8.80 22.94
C LEU A 370 12.20 7.63 22.16
N ILE A 371 11.74 7.41 20.93
CA ILE A 371 12.15 6.28 20.09
C ILE A 371 12.64 6.81 18.75
N ARG A 372 13.78 6.30 18.30
CA ARG A 372 14.37 6.61 16.99
C ARG A 372 14.26 5.40 16.07
N LEU A 373 13.43 5.51 15.05
CA LEU A 373 13.27 4.51 13.99
C LEU A 373 14.22 4.84 12.84
N VAL A 374 14.96 3.82 12.38
CA VAL A 374 15.87 3.91 11.24
C VAL A 374 15.49 2.99 10.12
#